data_AF-A0A533RWX5-F1
#
_entry.id   AF-A0A533RWX5-F1
#
_cell.length_a   1.000
_cell.length_b   1.000
_cell.length_c   1.000
_cell.angle_alpha   90.00
_cell.angle_beta   90.00
_cell.angle_gamma   90.00
#
_symmetry.space_group_name_H-M   'P 1'
#
loop_
_entity.id
_entity.type
_entity.pdbx_description
1 polymer ?
#
loop_
_entity_poly.entity_id
_entity_poly.type
_entity_poly.pdbx_seq_one_letter_code
_entity_poly.pdbx_strand_id
1 'polypeptide(L)'
;MGGERPGTEVSRTSQERKHYGPEEKVAILHKHLVEKVAVSQVCEEHGLSPNVFYRWQKEFFENGAAAFRRNSRDSKSEKLTGEVERLRAKLAKKDEVIAELLSEHVALKKSLGEI
;
A
#
# COMPACT_ATOMS: atom_id res chain seq x y z
N MET A 1 -12.00 42.31 -50.37
CA MET A 1 -12.59 40.97 -50.18
C MET A 1 -11.82 40.27 -49.07
N GLY A 2 -12.31 40.42 -47.84
CA GLY A 2 -11.75 39.75 -46.67
C GLY A 2 -12.33 38.35 -46.56
N GLY A 3 -11.46 37.36 -46.38
CA GLY A 3 -11.83 36.00 -46.03
C GLY A 3 -11.19 35.67 -44.69
N GLU A 4 -11.92 35.92 -43.61
CA GLU A 4 -11.58 35.43 -42.27
C GLU A 4 -11.60 33.89 -42.29
N ARG A 5 -10.48 33.28 -41.91
CA ARG A 5 -10.41 31.84 -41.68
C ARG A 5 -10.97 31.58 -40.28
N PRO A 6 -11.96 30.69 -40.11
CA PRO A 6 -12.45 30.35 -38.78
C PRO A 6 -11.37 29.51 -38.08
N GLY A 7 -10.88 30.02 -36.94
CA GLY A 7 -10.01 29.28 -36.05
C GLY A 7 -10.76 28.11 -35.45
N THR A 8 -10.27 26.90 -35.66
CA THR A 8 -10.77 25.70 -34.99
C THR A 8 -10.35 25.76 -33.52
N GLU A 9 -11.26 26.19 -32.67
CA GLU A 9 -11.14 26.17 -31.22
C GLU A 9 -11.18 24.72 -30.74
N VAL A 10 -10.02 24.12 -30.50
CA VAL A 10 -9.92 22.82 -29.84
C VAL A 10 -10.25 23.01 -28.37
N SER A 11 -11.53 22.82 -28.04
CA SER A 11 -12.02 22.75 -26.67
C SER A 11 -11.30 21.63 -25.93
N ARG A 12 -10.30 21.99 -25.11
CA ARG A 12 -9.73 21.10 -24.09
C ARG A 12 -10.79 20.91 -23.00
N THR A 13 -11.62 19.89 -23.15
CA THR A 13 -12.48 19.44 -22.05
C THR A 13 -11.56 18.92 -20.94
N SER A 14 -11.63 19.55 -19.77
CA SER A 14 -11.01 19.02 -18.56
C SER A 14 -11.72 17.72 -18.23
N GLN A 15 -11.17 16.60 -18.72
CA GLN A 15 -11.59 15.27 -18.30
C GLN A 15 -11.34 15.17 -16.79
N GLU A 16 -12.43 15.10 -16.02
CA GLU A 16 -12.38 14.68 -14.62
C GLU A 16 -11.53 13.42 -14.53
N ARG A 17 -10.49 13.49 -13.69
CA ARG A 17 -9.57 12.37 -13.51
C ARG A 17 -10.30 11.27 -12.77
N LYS A 18 -10.86 10.32 -13.51
CA LYS A 18 -11.34 9.06 -12.93
C LYS A 18 -10.19 8.40 -12.16
N HIS A 19 -10.42 8.14 -10.88
CA HIS A 19 -9.50 7.41 -10.03
C HIS A 19 -9.85 5.93 -10.10
N TYR A 20 -8.88 5.10 -10.47
CA TYR A 20 -9.05 3.65 -10.55
C TYR A 20 -8.30 2.99 -9.40
N GLY A 21 -9.00 2.14 -8.65
CA GLY A 21 -8.42 1.34 -7.58
C GLY A 21 -7.46 0.27 -8.12
N PRO A 22 -6.53 -0.26 -7.31
CA PRO A 22 -5.66 -1.37 -7.72
C PRO A 22 -6.45 -2.58 -8.24
N GLU A 23 -7.52 -2.98 -7.55
CA GLU A 23 -8.37 -4.12 -7.87
C GLU A 23 -9.12 -3.89 -9.19
N GLU A 24 -9.62 -2.68 -9.38
CA GLU A 24 -10.33 -2.25 -10.59
C GLU A 24 -9.40 -2.27 -11.81
N LYS A 25 -8.17 -1.77 -11.67
CA LYS A 25 -7.16 -1.85 -12.74
C LYS A 25 -6.90 -3.30 -13.15
N VAL A 26 -6.80 -4.22 -12.19
CA VAL A 26 -6.59 -5.65 -12.46
C VAL A 26 -7.80 -6.25 -13.19
N ALA A 27 -9.02 -5.92 -12.78
CA ALA A 27 -10.23 -6.38 -13.45
C ALA A 27 -10.33 -5.90 -14.91
N ILE A 28 -9.99 -4.63 -15.16
CA ILE A 28 -9.95 -4.04 -16.51
C ILE A 28 -8.89 -4.75 -17.37
N LEU A 29 -7.69 -5.00 -16.84
CA LEU A 29 -6.65 -5.75 -17.54
C LEU A 29 -7.08 -7.21 -17.80
N HIS A 30 -7.78 -7.85 -16.86
CA HIS A 30 -8.27 -9.23 -16.99
C HIS A 30 -9.23 -9.40 -18.19
N LYS A 31 -10.19 -8.47 -18.36
CA LYS A 31 -11.13 -8.49 -19.50
C LYS A 31 -10.42 -8.59 -20.86
N HIS A 32 -9.33 -7.84 -21.06
CA HIS A 32 -8.58 -7.95 -22.30
C HIS A 32 -7.67 -9.19 -22.34
N LEU A 33 -6.88 -9.40 -21.29
CA LEU A 33 -5.79 -10.38 -21.31
C LEU A 33 -6.28 -11.83 -21.23
N VAL A 34 -7.36 -12.07 -20.47
CA VAL A 34 -7.94 -13.39 -20.23
C VAL A 34 -9.16 -13.61 -21.09
N GLU A 35 -10.14 -12.69 -21.04
CA GLU A 35 -11.42 -12.83 -21.76
C GLU A 35 -11.33 -12.43 -23.24
N LYS A 36 -10.17 -11.93 -23.70
CA LYS A 36 -9.87 -11.57 -25.10
C LYS A 36 -10.77 -10.47 -25.67
N VAL A 37 -11.38 -9.65 -24.82
CA VAL A 37 -12.13 -8.45 -25.26
C VAL A 37 -11.17 -7.45 -25.90
N ALA A 38 -11.58 -6.80 -26.99
CA ALA A 38 -10.74 -5.81 -27.67
C ALA A 38 -10.41 -4.62 -26.75
N VAL A 39 -9.17 -4.12 -26.80
CA VAL A 39 -8.73 -2.97 -25.98
C VAL A 39 -9.60 -1.75 -26.22
N SER A 40 -10.03 -1.50 -27.46
CA SER A 40 -10.93 -0.40 -27.79
C SER A 40 -12.24 -0.45 -27.01
N GLN A 41 -12.87 -1.63 -26.95
CA GLN A 41 -14.12 -1.85 -26.24
C GLN A 41 -13.94 -1.70 -24.72
N VAL A 42 -12.86 -2.26 -24.16
CA VAL A 42 -12.53 -2.09 -22.73
C VAL A 42 -12.28 -0.62 -22.39
N CYS A 43 -11.55 0.10 -23.24
CA CYS A 43 -11.28 1.52 -23.07
C CYS A 43 -12.56 2.36 -23.11
N GLU A 44 -13.46 2.07 -24.03
CA GLU A 44 -14.74 2.77 -24.16
C GLU A 44 -15.66 2.52 -22.96
N GLU A 45 -15.84 1.25 -22.56
CA GLU A 45 -16.70 0.86 -21.43
C GLU A 45 -16.28 1.54 -20.12
N HIS A 46 -14.97 1.65 -19.87
CA HIS A 46 -14.44 2.19 -18.63
C HIS A 46 -14.14 3.70 -18.70
N GLY A 47 -14.19 4.31 -19.90
CA GLY A 47 -13.75 5.70 -20.12
C GLY A 47 -12.24 5.87 -19.90
N LEU A 48 -11.47 4.89 -20.35
CA LEU A 48 -10.02 4.77 -20.17
C LEU A 48 -9.31 5.06 -21.49
N SER A 49 -8.27 5.90 -21.47
CA SER A 49 -7.42 6.09 -22.65
C SER A 49 -6.56 4.82 -22.91
N PRO A 50 -6.42 4.37 -24.17
CA PRO A 50 -5.56 3.23 -24.52
C PRO A 50 -4.12 3.36 -24.02
N ASN A 51 -3.56 4.58 -23.99
CA ASN A 51 -2.22 4.83 -23.47
C ASN A 51 -2.10 4.50 -21.97
N VAL A 52 -3.16 4.77 -21.20
CA VAL A 52 -3.21 4.45 -19.77
C VAL A 52 -3.33 2.93 -19.57
N PHE A 53 -4.16 2.27 -20.38
CA PHE A 53 -4.30 0.82 -20.37
C PHE A 53 -2.96 0.11 -20.58
N TYR A 54 -2.23 0.46 -21.65
CA TYR A 54 -0.93 -0.16 -21.94
C TYR A 54 0.13 0.16 -20.87
N ARG A 55 0.08 1.37 -20.28
CA ARG A 55 0.96 1.71 -19.15
C ARG A 55 0.68 0.80 -17.95
N TRP A 56 -0.58 0.60 -17.57
CA TRP A 56 -0.93 -0.32 -16.48
C TRP A 56 -0.60 -1.77 -16.80
N GLN A 57 -0.82 -2.20 -18.04
CA GLN A 57 -0.46 -3.54 -18.48
C GLN A 57 1.05 -3.79 -18.28
N LYS A 58 1.88 -2.82 -18.69
CA LYS A 58 3.32 -2.87 -18.49
C LYS A 58 3.67 -2.92 -17.00
N GLU A 59 3.15 -1.99 -16.20
CA GLU A 59 3.37 -1.94 -14.75
C GLU A 59 2.97 -3.25 -14.05
N PHE A 60 1.83 -3.84 -14.45
CA PHE A 60 1.33 -5.09 -13.90
C PHE A 60 2.29 -6.25 -14.16
N PHE A 61 2.78 -6.39 -15.40
CA PHE A 61 3.70 -7.48 -15.74
C PHE A 61 5.12 -7.28 -15.19
N GLU A 62 5.61 -6.04 -15.11
CA GLU A 62 6.91 -5.74 -14.48
C GLU A 62 6.91 -6.10 -12.99
N ASN A 63 5.79 -5.83 -12.30
CA ASN A 63 5.63 -6.18 -10.89
C ASN A 63 5.11 -7.61 -10.68
N GLY A 64 4.62 -8.28 -11.72
CA GLY A 64 3.98 -9.61 -11.64
C GLY A 64 4.92 -10.69 -11.09
N ALA A 65 6.22 -10.61 -11.36
CA ALA A 65 7.22 -11.52 -10.77
C ALA A 65 7.23 -11.47 -9.23
N ALA A 66 6.83 -10.35 -8.62
CA ALA A 66 6.73 -10.23 -7.18
C ALA A 66 5.66 -11.14 -6.58
N ALA A 67 4.58 -11.44 -7.32
CA ALA A 67 3.51 -12.30 -6.85
C ALA A 67 3.93 -13.78 -6.73
N PHE A 68 4.93 -14.22 -7.50
CA PHE A 68 5.42 -15.60 -7.50
C PHE A 68 6.65 -15.82 -6.61
N ARG A 69 7.26 -14.74 -6.10
CA ARG A 69 8.32 -14.88 -5.11
C ARG A 69 7.69 -15.42 -3.82
N ARG A 70 7.88 -16.72 -3.55
CA ARG A 70 7.58 -17.33 -2.23
C ARG A 70 8.08 -16.37 -1.16
N ASN A 71 7.19 -15.98 -0.26
CA ASN A 71 7.38 -14.87 0.66
C ASN A 71 8.57 -15.09 1.61
N SER A 72 9.79 -14.88 1.14
CA SER A 72 10.97 -14.64 1.99
C SER A 72 10.72 -13.41 2.88
N ARG A 73 9.84 -12.50 2.41
CA ARG A 73 9.32 -11.37 3.16
C ARG A 73 8.39 -11.80 4.31
N ASP A 74 7.56 -12.84 4.15
CA ASP A 74 6.73 -13.36 5.25
C ASP A 74 7.60 -14.07 6.26
N SER A 75 8.55 -14.92 5.84
CA SER A 75 9.46 -15.58 6.79
C SER A 75 10.28 -14.56 7.59
N LYS A 76 10.75 -13.48 6.94
CA LYS A 76 11.49 -12.42 7.63
C LYS A 76 10.58 -11.57 8.52
N SER A 77 9.36 -11.27 8.06
CA SER A 77 8.36 -10.51 8.81
C SER A 77 7.91 -11.28 10.05
N GLU A 78 7.57 -12.56 9.92
CA GLU A 78 7.22 -13.45 11.03
C GLU A 78 8.37 -13.56 12.04
N LYS A 79 9.61 -13.70 11.57
CA LYS A 79 10.79 -13.70 12.47
C LYS A 79 10.94 -12.37 13.22
N LEU A 80 10.76 -11.24 12.54
CA LEU A 80 10.80 -9.92 13.16
C LEU A 80 9.67 -9.75 14.18
N THR A 81 8.45 -10.16 13.84
CA THR A 81 7.30 -10.14 14.74
C THR A 81 7.55 -10.99 15.99
N GLY A 82 8.05 -12.22 15.82
CA GLY A 82 8.42 -13.09 16.94
C GLY A 82 9.50 -12.48 17.83
N GLU A 83 10.50 -11.82 17.24
CA GLU A 83 11.56 -11.14 18.00
C GLU A 83 11.04 -9.92 18.77
N VAL A 84 10.14 -9.14 18.17
CA VAL A 84 9.47 -8.01 18.84
C VAL A 84 8.69 -8.50 20.05
N GLU A 85 7.89 -9.55 19.91
CA GLU A 85 7.11 -10.12 21.02
C GLU A 85 8.02 -10.65 22.13
N ARG A 86 9.10 -11.34 21.77
CA ARG A 86 10.11 -11.82 22.74
C ARG A 86 10.76 -10.67 23.51
N LEU A 87 11.12 -9.58 22.82
CA LEU A 87 11.73 -8.41 23.45
C LEU A 87 10.72 -7.67 24.35
N ARG A 88 9.46 -7.57 23.94
CA ARG A 88 8.38 -7.01 24.77
C ARG A 88 8.17 -7.81 26.05
N ALA A 89 8.13 -9.14 25.95
CA ALA A 89 8.02 -10.00 27.13
C ALA A 89 9.21 -9.83 28.10
N LYS A 90 10.43 -9.66 27.56
CA LYS A 90 11.61 -9.37 28.38
C LYS A 90 11.55 -8.01 29.08
N LEU A 91 11.03 -6.99 28.42
CA LEU A 91 10.82 -5.67 29.02
C LEU A 91 9.81 -5.76 30.16
N ALA A 92 8.64 -6.35 29.91
CA ALA A 92 7.60 -6.50 30.94
C ALA A 92 8.12 -7.24 32.19
N LYS A 93 8.88 -8.33 32.01
CA LYS A 93 9.50 -9.05 33.12
C LYS A 93 10.49 -8.19 33.92
N LYS A 94 11.27 -7.35 33.23
CA LYS A 94 12.21 -6.44 33.92
C LYS A 94 11.44 -5.37 34.69
N ASP A 95 10.38 -4.81 34.13
CA ASP A 95 9.55 -3.80 34.78
C ASP A 95 8.89 -4.36 36.05
N GLU A 96 8.43 -5.61 36.02
CA GLU A 96 7.88 -6.32 37.18
C GLU A 96 8.91 -6.45 38.31
N VAL A 97 10.11 -6.96 38.00
CA VAL A 97 11.20 -7.11 38.98
C VAL A 97 11.65 -5.76 39.53
N ILE A 98 11.70 -4.71 38.70
CA ILE A 98 12.02 -3.36 39.14
C ILE A 98 10.95 -2.84 40.10
N ALA A 99 9.67 -3.04 39.80
CA ALA A 99 8.59 -2.60 40.66
C ALA A 99 8.64 -3.28 42.05
N GLU A 100 8.94 -4.58 42.10
CA GLU A 100 9.13 -5.33 43.34
C GLU A 100 10.29 -4.76 44.18
N LEU A 101 11.47 -4.63 43.58
CA LEU A 101 12.66 -4.10 44.27
C LEU A 101 12.48 -2.65 44.74
N LEU A 102 11.81 -1.81 43.93
CA LEU A 102 11.51 -0.44 44.31
C LEU A 102 10.54 -0.39 45.49
N SER A 103 9.54 -1.26 45.52
CA SER A 103 8.61 -1.37 46.65
C SER A 103 9.34 -1.75 47.93
N GLU A 104 10.23 -2.74 47.88
CA GLU A 104 11.06 -3.15 49.03
C GLU A 104 11.96 -2.00 49.51
N HIS A 105 12.63 -1.32 48.58
CA HIS A 105 13.52 -0.20 48.91
C HIS A 105 12.77 0.99 49.53
N VAL A 106 11.57 1.32 49.03
CA VAL A 106 10.72 2.36 49.63
C VAL A 106 10.27 1.96 51.04
N ALA A 107 9.89 0.70 51.25
CA ALA A 107 9.50 0.20 52.57
C ALA A 107 10.68 0.29 53.57
N LEU A 108 11.89 -0.09 53.13
CA LEU A 108 13.10 0.05 53.93
C LEU A 108 13.38 1.50 54.30
N LYS A 109 13.36 2.43 53.33
CA LYS A 109 13.58 3.87 53.60
C LYS A 109 12.59 4.46 54.60
N LYS A 110 11.31 4.07 54.52
CA LYS A 110 10.30 4.45 55.53
C LYS A 110 10.62 3.89 56.91
N SER A 111 11.10 2.64 56.99
CA SER A 111 11.47 2.03 58.28
C SER A 111 12.71 2.67 58.92
N LEU A 112 13.63 3.20 58.11
CA LEU A 112 14.83 3.92 58.56
C LEU A 112 14.58 5.41 58.86
N GLY A 113 13.37 5.93 58.63
CA GLY A 113 13.03 7.34 58.91
C GLY A 113 13.70 8.34 57.96
N GLU A 114 14.15 7.89 56.79
CA GLU A 114 14.77 8.74 55.75
C GLU A 114 13.73 9.39 54.80
N ILE A 115 12.44 9.09 55.01
CA ILE A 115 11.27 9.64 54.30
C ILE A 115 10.16 9.92 55.32
#